data_AF-A0AAD9LUH5-F1
#
_entry.id   AF-A0AAD9LUH5-F1
#
_cell.length_a   1.000
_cell.length_b   1.000
_cell.length_c   1.000
_cell.angle_alpha   90.00
_cell.angle_beta   90.00
_cell.angle_gamma   90.00
#
_symmetry.space_group_name_H-M   'P 1'
#
loop_
_entity.id
_entity.type
_entity.pdbx_description
1 polymer ?
#
loop_
_entity_poly.entity_id
_entity_poly.type
_entity_poly.pdbx_seq_one_letter_code
_entity_poly.pdbx_strand_id
1 'polypeptide(L)'
;MRTNIFLMALEALETLATDPLTEEYKEMRGDVWRSCIVDDGELWDNLAVESAAGVNEEKLESLMRQTLLYKVMKEYSSEPEHRVHGARTTAALTIEVIRELVHREGDADSVVSVQSQQLLIKTLHLALSLE
;
A
#
# COMPACT_ATOMS: atom_id res chain seq x y z
N MET A 1 12.85 -1.38 0.36
CA MET A 1 12.89 -1.57 -1.12
C MET A 1 12.89 -0.23 -1.84
N ARG A 2 13.42 -0.12 -3.07
CA ARG A 2 13.40 1.14 -3.86
C ARG A 2 12.08 1.28 -4.63
N THR A 3 11.51 2.48 -4.72
CA THR A 3 10.21 2.77 -5.39
C THR A 3 10.14 2.21 -6.80
N ASN A 4 11.16 2.46 -7.64
CA ASN A 4 11.20 2.00 -9.02
C ASN A 4 11.20 0.47 -9.16
N ILE A 5 11.84 -0.25 -8.22
CA ILE A 5 11.84 -1.72 -8.21
C ILE A 5 10.44 -2.24 -7.92
N PHE A 6 9.75 -1.59 -6.98
CA PHE A 6 8.39 -1.98 -6.65
C PHE A 6 7.40 -1.68 -7.78
N LEU A 7 7.55 -0.53 -8.46
CA LEU A 7 6.73 -0.19 -9.63
C LEU A 7 6.90 -1.23 -10.75
N MET A 8 8.13 -1.64 -11.07
CA MET A 8 8.37 -2.73 -12.02
C MET A 8 7.72 -4.06 -11.60
N ALA A 9 7.64 -4.35 -10.29
CA ALA A 9 6.95 -5.53 -9.79
C ALA A 9 5.43 -5.43 -9.98
N LEU A 10 4.84 -4.25 -9.79
CA LEU A 10 3.42 -4.01 -10.08
C LEU A 10 3.11 -4.12 -11.57
N GLU A 11 3.96 -3.55 -12.43
CA GLU A 11 3.84 -3.70 -13.89
C GLU A 11 3.90 -5.17 -14.31
N ALA A 12 4.87 -5.93 -13.77
CA ALA A 12 4.97 -7.36 -14.03
C ALA A 12 3.70 -8.11 -13.57
N LEU A 13 3.17 -7.79 -12.38
CA LEU A 13 1.90 -8.34 -11.91
C LEU A 13 0.74 -8.02 -12.86
N GLU A 14 0.62 -6.80 -13.36
CA GLU A 14 -0.45 -6.45 -14.33
C GLU A 14 -0.40 -7.33 -15.59
N THR A 15 0.78 -7.74 -16.05
CA THR A 15 0.89 -8.65 -17.22
C THR A 15 0.39 -10.07 -16.96
N LEU A 16 0.30 -10.47 -15.69
CA LEU A 16 -0.16 -11.79 -15.26
C LEU A 16 -1.67 -11.82 -14.94
N ALA A 17 -2.34 -10.67 -14.97
CA ALA A 17 -3.74 -10.56 -14.62
C ALA A 17 -4.65 -11.27 -15.64
N THR A 18 -5.64 -12.00 -15.14
CA THR A 18 -6.69 -12.65 -15.92
C THR A 18 -8.05 -12.11 -15.53
N ASP A 19 -9.07 -12.26 -16.38
CA ASP A 19 -10.46 -11.98 -16.01
C ASP A 19 -11.29 -13.27 -16.06
N PRO A 20 -11.76 -13.81 -14.91
CA PRO A 20 -11.59 -13.28 -13.54
C PRO A 20 -10.19 -13.50 -12.97
N LEU A 21 -9.84 -12.73 -11.93
CA LEU A 21 -8.59 -12.90 -11.18
C LEU A 21 -8.56 -14.26 -10.47
N THR A 22 -7.46 -14.99 -10.61
CA THR A 22 -7.22 -16.25 -9.89
C THR A 22 -6.85 -16.01 -8.42
N GLU A 23 -7.01 -17.02 -7.56
CA GLU A 23 -6.57 -16.92 -6.16
C GLU A 23 -5.05 -16.80 -6.05
N GLU A 24 -4.29 -17.50 -6.90
CA GLU A 24 -2.84 -17.40 -7.00
C GLU A 24 -2.39 -15.95 -7.32
N TYR A 25 -3.08 -15.29 -8.25
CA TYR A 25 -2.82 -13.88 -8.55
C TYR A 25 -3.06 -12.99 -7.33
N LYS A 26 -4.18 -13.18 -6.63
CA LYS A 26 -4.53 -12.37 -5.44
C LYS A 26 -3.53 -12.59 -4.30
N GLU A 27 -3.04 -13.81 -4.13
CA GLU A 27 -1.97 -14.17 -3.20
C GLU A 27 -0.68 -13.44 -3.56
N MET A 28 -0.21 -13.57 -4.79
CA MET A 28 1.02 -12.91 -5.27
C MET A 28 0.94 -11.38 -5.15
N ARG A 29 -0.19 -10.77 -5.53
CA ARG A 29 -0.44 -9.34 -5.33
C ARG A 29 -0.37 -8.97 -3.85
N GLY A 30 -0.98 -9.78 -2.98
CA GLY A 30 -0.91 -9.61 -1.55
C GLY A 30 0.54 -9.63 -1.04
N ASP A 31 1.32 -10.64 -1.42
CA ASP A 31 2.70 -10.79 -0.98
C ASP A 31 3.60 -9.62 -1.41
N VAL A 32 3.40 -9.12 -2.64
CA VAL A 32 4.10 -7.94 -3.14
C VAL A 32 3.77 -6.73 -2.25
N TRP A 33 2.49 -6.42 -2.04
CA TRP A 33 2.10 -5.29 -1.17
C TRP A 33 2.51 -5.45 0.28
N ARG A 34 2.45 -6.66 0.82
CA ARG A 34 2.95 -6.99 2.15
C ARG A 34 4.44 -6.67 2.25
N SER A 35 5.25 -7.10 1.29
CA SER A 35 6.69 -6.82 1.29
C SER A 35 6.98 -5.32 1.27
N CYS A 36 6.19 -4.52 0.53
CA CYS A 36 6.30 -3.06 0.56
C CYS A 36 6.08 -2.47 1.95
N ILE A 37 5.05 -2.94 2.66
CA ILE A 37 4.71 -2.44 3.99
C ILE A 37 5.74 -2.88 5.03
N VAL A 38 6.13 -4.15 5.02
CA VAL A 38 7.10 -4.73 5.98
C VAL A 38 8.49 -4.12 5.83
N ASP A 39 8.91 -3.80 4.60
CA ASP A 39 10.21 -3.16 4.34
C ASP A 39 10.35 -1.78 5.03
N ASP A 40 9.23 -1.12 5.31
CA ASP A 40 9.18 0.16 6.03
C ASP A 40 8.84 -0.02 7.52
N GLY A 41 9.05 -1.20 8.10
CA GLY A 41 8.52 -1.54 9.43
C GLY A 41 8.86 -0.53 10.53
N GLU A 42 10.11 -0.07 10.62
CA GLU A 42 10.53 0.96 11.59
C GLU A 42 9.80 2.30 11.37
N LEU A 43 9.52 2.69 10.12
CA LEU A 43 8.77 3.90 9.81
C LEU A 43 7.29 3.74 10.21
N TRP A 44 6.72 2.55 10.03
CA TRP A 44 5.36 2.26 10.47
C TRP A 44 5.23 2.20 12.00
N ASP A 45 6.23 1.70 12.71
CA ASP A 45 6.27 1.76 14.17
C ASP A 45 6.27 3.21 14.66
N ASN A 46 7.07 4.07 14.03
CA ASN A 46 7.07 5.50 14.31
C ASN A 46 5.72 6.15 14.00
N LEU A 47 5.08 5.80 12.89
CA LEU A 47 3.73 6.27 12.56
C LEU A 47 2.69 5.83 13.60
N ALA A 48 2.78 4.60 14.11
CA ALA A 48 1.90 4.10 15.16
C ALA A 48 2.07 4.89 16.46
N VAL A 49 3.32 5.17 16.87
CA VAL A 49 3.63 5.99 18.05
C VAL A 49 3.09 7.41 17.91
N GLU A 50 3.35 8.07 16.77
CA GLU A 50 2.87 9.44 16.53
C GLU A 50 1.34 9.50 16.43
N SER A 51 0.71 8.50 15.80
CA SER A 51 -0.74 8.39 15.74
C SER A 51 -1.37 8.17 17.11
N ALA A 52 -0.74 7.39 17.99
CA ALA A 52 -1.22 7.15 19.35
C ALA A 52 -1.04 8.38 20.24
N ALA A 53 0.01 9.17 20.02
CA ALA A 53 0.21 10.43 20.70
C ALA A 53 -0.88 11.46 20.34
N GLY A 54 -1.32 11.49 19.07
CA GLY A 54 -2.48 12.26 18.62
C GLY A 54 -2.33 13.79 18.67
N VAL A 55 -1.10 14.30 18.83
CA VAL A 55 -0.82 15.72 19.06
C VAL A 55 -0.40 16.46 17.78
N ASN A 56 0.10 15.77 16.75
CA ASN A 56 0.68 16.42 15.57
C ASN A 56 0.33 15.70 14.25
N GLU A 57 -0.79 16.11 13.65
CA GLU A 57 -1.29 15.56 12.39
C GLU A 57 -0.37 15.89 11.20
N GLU A 58 0.22 17.09 11.15
CA GLU A 58 1.15 17.47 10.08
C GLU A 58 2.40 16.60 10.07
N LYS A 59 2.93 16.28 11.26
CA LYS A 59 4.06 15.35 11.39
C LYS A 59 3.67 13.94 10.99
N LEU A 60 2.47 13.49 11.35
CA LEU A 60 1.95 12.18 10.94
C LEU A 60 1.86 12.09 9.42
N GLU A 61 1.28 13.07 8.74
CA GLU A 61 1.23 13.12 7.27
C GLU A 61 2.63 13.18 6.64
N SER A 62 3.54 13.97 7.22
CA SER A 62 4.93 14.06 6.75
C SER A 62 5.64 12.70 6.78
N LEU A 63 5.40 11.90 7.84
CA LEU A 63 5.91 10.54 7.94
C LEU A 63 5.21 9.59 6.94
N MET A 64 3.89 9.72 6.76
CA MET A 64 3.14 8.92 5.77
C MET A 64 3.70 9.12 4.36
N ARG A 65 4.04 10.36 3.99
CA ARG A 65 4.65 10.70 2.68
C ARG A 65 6.02 10.07 2.46
N GLN A 66 6.71 9.69 3.53
CA GLN A 66 8.02 9.04 3.46
C GLN A 66 7.90 7.54 3.18
N THR A 67 6.74 6.93 3.43
CA THR A 67 6.53 5.51 3.18
C THR A 67 6.64 5.17 1.69
N LEU A 68 7.17 3.99 1.41
CA LEU A 68 7.19 3.36 0.10
C LEU A 68 5.78 3.17 -0.43
N LEU A 69 4.83 2.79 0.42
CA LEU A 69 3.40 2.70 0.07
C LEU A 69 2.91 4.01 -0.53
N TYR A 70 3.14 5.14 0.15
CA TYR A 70 2.75 6.46 -0.36
C TYR A 70 3.43 6.78 -1.69
N LYS A 71 4.77 6.65 -1.74
CA LYS A 71 5.57 7.01 -2.92
C LYS A 71 5.13 6.22 -4.14
N VAL A 72 4.98 4.90 -4.00
CA VAL A 72 4.51 4.01 -5.06
C VAL A 72 3.11 4.39 -5.49
N MET A 73 2.15 4.52 -4.58
CA MET A 73 0.77 4.82 -4.96
C MET A 73 0.63 6.21 -5.60
N LYS A 74 1.40 7.20 -5.16
CA LYS A 74 1.43 8.53 -5.77
C LYS A 74 1.96 8.47 -7.20
N GLU A 75 3.05 7.74 -7.43
CA GLU A 75 3.65 7.58 -8.75
C GLU A 75 2.77 6.74 -9.67
N TYR A 76 2.33 5.57 -9.21
CA TYR A 76 1.47 4.63 -9.92
C TYR A 76 0.14 5.26 -10.36
N SER A 77 -0.48 6.09 -9.52
CA SER A 77 -1.74 6.80 -9.86
C SER A 77 -1.54 8.02 -10.76
N SER A 78 -0.31 8.52 -10.88
CA SER A 78 0.03 9.66 -11.72
C SER A 78 0.25 9.30 -13.19
N GLU A 79 0.58 8.04 -13.48
CA GLU A 79 0.94 7.63 -14.84
C GLU A 79 -0.25 7.65 -15.82
N PRO A 80 -0.04 8.18 -17.05
CA PRO A 80 -1.11 8.28 -18.05
C PRO A 80 -1.70 6.93 -18.46
N GLU A 81 -0.89 5.87 -18.51
CA GLU A 81 -1.33 4.53 -18.94
C GLU A 81 -2.38 3.95 -17.99
N HIS A 82 -2.25 4.22 -16.69
CA HIS A 82 -3.20 3.89 -15.64
C HIS A 82 -4.44 4.80 -15.63
N ARG A 83 -4.39 5.96 -16.31
CA ARG A 83 -5.55 6.86 -16.53
C ARG A 83 -6.32 6.53 -17.81
N VAL A 84 -5.61 6.08 -18.85
CA VAL A 84 -6.16 5.83 -20.20
C VAL A 84 -6.94 4.50 -20.26
N HIS A 85 -6.60 3.51 -19.43
CA HIS A 85 -7.27 2.21 -19.49
C HIS A 85 -8.71 2.21 -18.96
N GLY A 86 -9.16 3.20 -18.16
CA GLY A 86 -10.49 3.18 -17.53
C GLY A 86 -10.77 1.93 -16.67
N ALA A 87 -9.82 1.00 -16.61
CA ALA A 87 -9.84 -0.26 -15.93
C ALA A 87 -9.13 -0.03 -14.60
N ARG A 88 -9.79 -0.43 -13.52
CA ARG A 88 -9.11 -0.61 -12.23
C ARG A 88 -7.88 -1.46 -12.50
N THR A 89 -6.71 -0.88 -12.27
CA THR A 89 -5.44 -1.60 -12.25
C THR A 89 -5.57 -2.76 -11.27
N THR A 90 -5.33 -3.96 -11.76
CA THR A 90 -5.60 -5.19 -11.00
C THR A 90 -4.57 -5.41 -9.89
N ALA A 91 -3.37 -4.84 -10.06
CA ALA A 91 -2.26 -4.90 -9.12
C ALA A 91 -2.28 -3.77 -8.08
N ALA A 92 -3.10 -2.72 -8.26
CA ALA A 92 -3.14 -1.58 -7.33
C ALA A 92 -3.51 -1.98 -5.90
N LEU A 93 -2.96 -1.23 -4.94
CA LEU A 93 -3.42 -1.31 -3.55
C LEU A 93 -4.80 -0.65 -3.44
N THR A 94 -5.78 -1.42 -2.99
CA THR A 94 -7.11 -0.92 -2.62
C THR A 94 -7.39 -1.16 -1.15
N ILE A 95 -8.46 -0.56 -0.63
CA ILE A 95 -8.92 -0.79 0.75
C ILE A 95 -9.24 -2.27 0.96
N GLU A 96 -9.81 -2.93 -0.04
CA GLU A 96 -10.10 -4.38 -0.01
C GLU A 96 -8.81 -5.18 0.12
N VAL A 97 -7.78 -4.85 -0.67
CA VAL A 97 -6.46 -5.51 -0.57
C VAL A 97 -5.85 -5.29 0.81
N ILE A 98 -5.91 -4.08 1.37
CA ILE A 98 -5.42 -3.81 2.74
C ILE A 98 -6.16 -4.68 3.77
N ARG A 99 -7.49 -4.80 3.66
CA ARG A 99 -8.29 -5.63 4.56
C ARG A 99 -7.95 -7.11 4.41
N GLU A 100 -7.74 -7.59 3.19
CA GLU A 100 -7.31 -8.97 2.92
C GLU A 100 -5.94 -9.26 3.53
N LEU A 101 -4.99 -8.34 3.37
CA LEU A 101 -3.65 -8.44 3.96
C LEU A 101 -3.71 -8.56 5.48
N VAL A 102 -4.44 -7.65 6.12
CA VAL A 102 -4.61 -7.63 7.57
C VAL A 102 -5.36 -8.87 8.08
N HIS A 103 -6.36 -9.36 7.33
CA HIS A 103 -7.09 -10.56 7.72
C HIS A 103 -6.24 -11.83 7.64
N ARG A 104 -5.34 -11.91 6.66
CA ARG A 104 -4.37 -13.01 6.52
C ARG A 104 -3.26 -12.94 7.55
N GLU A 105 -2.93 -11.74 8.00
CA GLU A 105 -1.90 -11.52 9.00
C GLU A 105 -2.39 -11.89 10.40
N GLY A 106 -2.18 -13.16 10.75
CA GLY A 106 -2.52 -13.72 12.06
C GLY A 106 -1.58 -13.29 13.20
N ASP A 107 -0.56 -12.47 12.91
CA ASP A 107 0.38 -11.95 13.89
C ASP A 107 -0.01 -10.52 14.31
N ALA A 108 -0.31 -10.35 15.59
CA ALA A 108 -0.72 -9.07 16.15
C ALA A 108 0.42 -8.04 16.22
N ASP A 109 1.67 -8.51 16.26
CA ASP A 109 2.87 -7.66 16.34
C ASP A 109 3.37 -7.24 14.95
N SER A 110 2.72 -7.73 13.88
CA SER A 110 3.03 -7.31 12.53
C SER A 110 2.56 -5.89 12.25
N VAL A 111 3.33 -5.19 11.42
CA VAL A 111 2.95 -3.91 10.83
C VAL A 111 1.70 -4.03 9.93
N VAL A 112 1.42 -5.23 9.42
CA VAL A 112 0.22 -5.54 8.63
C VAL A 112 -0.90 -6.07 9.54
N SER A 113 -1.05 -5.54 10.75
CA SER A 113 -2.09 -5.99 11.70
C SER A 113 -3.36 -5.13 11.67
N VAL A 114 -4.38 -5.59 12.41
CA VAL A 114 -5.64 -4.87 12.62
C VAL A 114 -5.40 -3.47 13.22
N GLN A 115 -4.36 -3.32 14.04
CA GLN A 115 -4.02 -2.06 14.70
C GLN A 115 -3.53 -1.02 13.69
N SER A 116 -2.70 -1.45 12.73
CA SER A 116 -2.11 -0.58 11.70
C SER A 116 -3.03 -0.34 10.50
N GLN A 117 -4.12 -1.09 10.36
CA GLN A 117 -5.03 -1.02 9.21
C GLN A 117 -5.51 0.41 8.91
N GLN A 118 -5.85 1.20 9.93
CA GLN A 118 -6.31 2.58 9.73
C GLN A 118 -5.20 3.50 9.20
N LEU A 119 -3.96 3.30 9.64
CA LEU A 119 -2.81 4.07 9.15
C LEU A 119 -2.49 3.71 7.69
N LEU A 120 -2.57 2.44 7.31
CA LEU A 120 -2.41 1.99 5.93
C LEU A 120 -3.46 2.63 5.02
N ILE A 121 -4.74 2.60 5.43
CA ILE A 121 -5.85 3.22 4.68
C ILE A 121 -5.67 4.74 4.57
N LYS A 122 -5.28 5.41 5.66
CA LYS A 122 -5.06 6.86 5.68
C LYS A 122 -3.90 7.26 4.76
N THR A 123 -2.82 6.49 4.76
CA THR A 123 -1.67 6.70 3.86
C THR A 123 -2.06 6.50 2.40
N LEU A 124 -2.86 5.47 2.09
CA LEU A 124 -3.40 5.24 0.75
C LEU A 124 -4.26 6.43 0.28
N HIS A 125 -5.18 6.92 1.11
CA HIS A 125 -5.99 8.09 0.78
C HIS A 125 -5.14 9.34 0.56
N LEU A 126 -4.12 9.56 1.39
CA LEU A 126 -3.19 10.68 1.23
C LEU A 126 -2.39 10.58 -0.08
N ALA A 127 -2.04 9.37 -0.52
CA ALA A 127 -1.36 9.17 -1.80
C ALA A 127 -2.27 9.47 -3.01
N LEU A 128 -3.55 9.12 -2.90
CA LEU A 128 -4.55 9.28 -3.95
C LEU A 128 -5.21 10.67 -3.99
N SER A 129 -4.99 11.52 -2.99
CA SER A 129 -5.49 12.89 -3.02
C SER A 129 -4.79 13.70 -4.13
N LEU A 130 -5.60 14.49 -4.84
CA LEU A 130 -5.12 15.51 -5.77
C LEU A 130 -4.59 16.67 -4.92
N GLU A 131 -3.27 16.77 -4.85
CA GLU A 131 -2.57 17.97 -4.36
C GLU A 131 -2.00 18.74 -5.54
#